data_AF-A0A645F1M1-F1
#
_entry.id   AF-A0A645F1M1-F1
#
_cell.length_a   1.000
_cell.length_b   1.000
_cell.length_c   1.000
_cell.angle_alpha   90.00
_cell.angle_beta   90.00
_cell.angle_gamma   90.00
#
_symmetry.space_group_name_H-M   'P 1'
#
loop_
_entity.id
_entity.type
_entity.pdbx_description
1 polymer ?
#
loop_
_entity_poly.entity_id
_entity_poly.type
_entity_poly.pdbx_seq_one_letter_code
_entity_poly.pdbx_strand_id
1 'polypeptide(L)'
;MTAAVSVAAVAWALLIASLARTAEQATVFGGVGNILMGAIGGIMVPKFVMPAGMQALTQLSPMAWALDGFHRVMLRNGGSSDIVLPAAALVCFALAALVVAILLNRRARRAHC
;
A
#
# COMPACT_ATOMS: atom_id res chain seq x y z
N MET A 1 14.09 1.45 2.81
CA MET A 1 12.70 1.30 3.29
C MET A 1 11.84 2.49 2.88
N THR A 2 12.12 3.71 3.35
CA THR A 2 11.32 4.91 3.05
C THR A 2 11.04 5.11 1.55
N ALA A 3 12.06 4.97 0.70
CA ALA A 3 11.88 5.06 -0.75
C ALA A 3 10.87 4.04 -1.31
N ALA A 4 10.90 2.79 -0.82
CA ALA A 4 9.95 1.75 -1.25
C ALA A 4 8.52 2.09 -0.82
N VAL A 5 8.35 2.65 0.39
CA VAL A 5 7.06 3.14 0.89
C VAL A 5 6.55 4.30 0.03
N SER A 6 7.40 5.28 -0.28
CA SER A 6 7.03 6.41 -1.14
C SER A 6 6.62 5.97 -2.54
N VAL A 7 7.37 5.04 -3.16
CA VAL A 7 7.02 4.51 -4.49
C VAL A 7 5.69 3.75 -4.46
N ALA A 8 5.46 2.92 -3.45
CA ALA A 8 4.18 2.24 -3.26
C ALA A 8 3.00 3.21 -3.06
N ALA A 9 3.19 4.26 -2.26
CA ALA A 9 2.18 5.29 -2.03
C ALA A 9 1.83 6.07 -3.30
N VAL A 10 2.85 6.48 -4.08
CA VAL A 10 2.63 7.19 -5.34
C VAL A 10 1.94 6.29 -6.36
N ALA A 11 2.36 5.02 -6.50
CA ALA A 11 1.71 4.08 -7.41
C ALA A 11 0.23 3.83 -7.03
N TRP A 12 -0.07 3.76 -5.74
CA TRP A 12 -1.44 3.65 -5.23
C TRP A 12 -2.28 4.90 -5.55
N ALA A 13 -1.71 6.10 -5.34
CA ALA A 13 -2.38 7.35 -5.68
C ALA A 13 -2.67 7.45 -7.18
N LEU A 14 -1.73 7.04 -8.03
CA LEU A 14 -1.92 7.00 -9.49
C LEU A 14 -3.01 6.01 -9.91
N LEU A 15 -3.08 4.84 -9.25
CA LEU A 15 -4.15 3.88 -9.49
C LEU A 15 -5.51 4.47 -9.12
N ILE A 16 -5.64 5.10 -7.95
CA ILE A 16 -6.88 5.78 -7.54
C ILE A 16 -7.25 6.87 -8.55
N ALA A 17 -6.30 7.70 -8.97
CA ALA A 17 -6.53 8.74 -9.97
C ALA A 17 -7.01 8.18 -11.31
N SER A 18 -6.54 6.99 -11.71
CA SER A 18 -6.99 6.32 -12.93
C SER A 18 -8.41 5.71 -12.84
N LEU A 19 -8.88 5.42 -11.61
CA LEU A 19 -10.20 4.85 -11.34
C LEU A 19 -11.26 5.91 -11.05
N ALA A 20 -10.85 7.02 -10.43
CA ALA A 20 -11.75 8.08 -10.05
C ALA A 20 -12.29 8.81 -11.29
N ARG A 21 -13.62 8.88 -11.40
CA ARG A 21 -14.31 9.67 -12.42
C ARG A 21 -14.67 11.07 -11.92
N THR A 22 -14.65 11.29 -10.60
CA THR A 22 -14.95 12.57 -9.96
C THR A 22 -13.92 12.90 -8.88
N ALA A 23 -13.78 14.19 -8.56
CA ALA A 23 -12.91 14.66 -7.47
C ALA A 23 -13.35 14.11 -6.09
N GLU A 24 -14.65 13.92 -5.91
CA GLU A 24 -15.22 13.34 -4.69
C GLU A 24 -14.80 11.86 -4.54
N GLN A 25 -14.85 11.07 -5.61
CA GLN A 25 -14.36 9.69 -5.60
C GLN A 25 -12.87 9.63 -5.26
N ALA A 26 -12.05 10.50 -5.87
CA ALA A 26 -10.62 10.55 -5.56
C ALA A 26 -10.37 10.87 -4.08
N THR A 27 -11.13 11.80 -3.51
CA THR A 27 -11.05 12.17 -2.08
C THR A 27 -11.47 11.02 -1.17
N VAL A 28 -12.56 10.32 -1.49
CA VAL A 28 -13.04 9.17 -0.69
C VAL A 28 -12.06 8.01 -0.76
N PHE A 29 -11.64 7.58 -1.95
CA PHE A 29 -10.70 6.48 -2.09
C PHE A 29 -9.31 6.81 -1.54
N GLY A 30 -8.84 8.05 -1.73
CA GLY A 30 -7.56 8.52 -1.22
C GLY A 30 -7.55 8.71 0.29
N GLY A 31 -8.56 9.40 0.85
CA GLY A 31 -8.63 9.70 2.27
C GLY A 31 -9.14 8.52 3.10
N VAL A 32 -10.40 8.13 2.88
CA VAL A 32 -11.06 7.08 3.67
C VAL A 32 -10.39 5.72 3.42
N GLY A 33 -10.06 5.41 2.16
CA GLY A 33 -9.38 4.16 1.82
C GLY A 33 -8.02 4.01 2.53
N ASN A 34 -7.25 5.10 2.62
CA ASN A 34 -5.96 5.07 3.32
C ASN A 34 -6.12 4.87 4.84
N ILE A 35 -7.15 5.48 5.46
CA ILE A 35 -7.47 5.27 6.88
C ILE A 35 -7.84 3.80 7.13
N LEU A 36 -8.69 3.21 6.28
CA LEU A 36 -9.07 1.81 6.40
C LEU A 36 -7.87 0.85 6.25
N MET A 37 -6.98 1.14 5.29
CA MET A 37 -5.72 0.39 5.16
C MET A 37 -4.83 0.52 6.39
N GLY A 38 -4.82 1.68 7.06
CA GLY A 38 -4.06 1.89 8.30
C GLY A 38 -4.64 1.14 9.50
N ALA A 39 -5.97 1.09 9.59
CA ALA A 39 -6.68 0.32 10.62
C ALA A 39 -6.39 -1.19 10.48
N ILE A 40 -6.45 -1.73 9.25
CA ILE A 40 -6.17 -3.16 8.98
C ILE A 40 -4.66 -3.43 8.97
N GLY A 41 -3.84 -2.46 8.57
CA GLY A 41 -2.38 -2.59 8.47
C GLY A 41 -1.65 -2.61 9.81
N GLY A 42 -2.37 -2.46 10.91
CA GLY A 42 -1.81 -2.49 12.26
C GLY A 42 -1.08 -1.20 12.66
N ILE A 43 -1.29 -0.10 11.92
CA ILE A 43 -0.75 1.23 12.27
C ILE A 43 -1.48 1.81 13.48
N MET A 44 -2.82 1.67 13.52
CA MET A 44 -3.63 2.19 14.63
C MET A 44 -3.68 1.21 15.82
N VAL A 45 -3.77 -0.09 15.53
CA VAL A 45 -3.83 -1.15 16.56
C VAL A 45 -2.69 -2.13 16.30
N PRO A 46 -1.77 -2.36 17.25
CA PRO A 46 -0.65 -3.24 17.01
C PRO A 46 -1.07 -4.69 16.74
N LYS A 47 -0.36 -5.36 15.83
CA LYS A 47 -0.71 -6.73 15.42
C LYS A 47 -0.75 -7.73 16.59
N PHE A 48 0.07 -7.54 17.62
CA PHE A 48 0.17 -8.46 18.76
C PHE A 48 -1.06 -8.43 19.70
N VAL A 49 -1.90 -7.39 19.63
CA VAL A 49 -3.18 -7.33 20.38
C VAL A 49 -4.39 -7.71 19.52
N MET A 50 -4.21 -7.92 18.22
CA MET A 50 -5.31 -8.28 17.31
C MET A 50 -5.70 -9.77 17.46
N PRO A 51 -6.99 -10.13 17.31
CA PRO A 51 -7.43 -11.53 17.23
C PRO A 51 -6.94 -12.22 15.95
N ALA A 52 -6.82 -13.55 15.97
CA ALA A 52 -6.15 -14.35 14.93
C ALA A 52 -6.65 -14.07 13.49
N GLY A 53 -7.97 -13.92 13.30
CA GLY A 53 -8.53 -13.61 11.97
C GLY A 53 -8.09 -12.24 11.43
N MET A 54 -7.99 -11.23 12.29
CA MET A 54 -7.55 -9.89 11.91
C MET A 54 -6.03 -9.85 11.67
N GLN A 55 -5.26 -10.65 12.41
CA GLN A 55 -3.81 -10.78 12.18
C GLN A 55 -3.49 -11.32 10.78
N ALA A 56 -4.29 -12.25 10.24
CA ALA A 56 -4.11 -12.75 8.88
C ALA A 56 -4.35 -11.64 7.84
N LEU A 57 -5.39 -10.83 8.02
CA LEU A 57 -5.71 -9.71 7.13
C LEU A 57 -4.61 -8.65 7.10
N THR A 58 -3.93 -8.42 8.23
CA THR A 58 -2.82 -7.46 8.27
C THR A 58 -1.71 -7.84 7.30
N GLN A 59 -1.44 -9.14 7.08
CA GLN A 59 -0.34 -9.57 6.21
C GLN A 59 -0.57 -9.33 4.73
N LEU A 60 -1.79 -8.98 4.32
CA LEU A 60 -2.13 -8.61 2.96
C LEU A 60 -2.04 -7.10 2.73
N SER A 61 -1.87 -6.30 3.78
CA SER A 61 -1.83 -4.85 3.67
C SER A 61 -0.40 -4.35 3.43
N PRO A 62 -0.15 -3.54 2.39
CA PRO A 62 1.17 -2.91 2.19
C PRO A 62 1.54 -1.98 3.34
N MET A 63 0.56 -1.43 4.07
CA MET A 63 0.83 -0.66 5.28
C MET A 63 1.44 -1.52 6.40
N ALA A 64 1.05 -2.79 6.52
CA ALA A 64 1.66 -3.70 7.49
C ALA A 64 3.10 -4.06 7.12
N TRP A 65 3.41 -4.23 5.82
CA TRP A 65 4.78 -4.48 5.37
C TRP A 65 5.69 -3.28 5.61
N ALA A 66 5.18 -2.06 5.37
CA ALA A 66 5.89 -0.84 5.71
C ALA A 66 6.19 -0.76 7.22
N LEU A 67 5.18 -1.00 8.06
CA LEU A 67 5.31 -0.96 9.51
C LEU A 67 6.30 -2.01 10.05
N ASP A 68 6.21 -3.25 9.59
CA ASP A 68 7.15 -4.32 9.95
C ASP A 68 8.58 -3.95 9.54
N GLY A 69 8.73 -3.38 8.34
CA GLY A 69 10.00 -2.84 7.86
C GLY A 69 10.62 -1.78 8.77
N PHE A 70 9.83 -0.80 9.20
CA PHE A 70 10.29 0.22 10.14
C PHE A 70 10.60 -0.36 11.52
N HIS A 71 9.76 -1.26 12.04
CA HIS A 71 10.00 -1.92 13.31
C HIS A 71 11.31 -2.72 13.32
N ARG A 72 11.65 -3.41 12.23
CA ARG A 72 12.93 -4.15 12.14
C ARG A 72 14.14 -3.22 12.25
N VAL A 73 14.11 -2.08 11.56
CA VAL A 73 15.22 -1.10 11.58
C VAL A 73 15.31 -0.39 12.92
N MET A 74 14.16 0.09 13.44
CA MET A 74 14.15 0.99 14.59
C MET A 74 14.14 0.27 15.94
N LEU A 75 13.44 -0.87 16.05
CA LEU A 75 13.21 -1.55 17.34
C LEU A 75 14.05 -2.82 17.51
N ARG A 76 14.54 -3.42 16.42
CA ARG A 76 15.23 -4.72 16.46
C ARG A 76 16.73 -4.66 16.17
N ASN A 77 17.31 -3.47 16.01
CA ASN A 77 18.69 -3.30 15.51
C ASN A 77 18.96 -4.12 14.23
N GLY A 78 17.92 -4.30 13.40
CA GLY A 78 17.99 -5.11 12.20
C GLY A 78 18.88 -4.47 11.14
N GLY A 79 19.61 -5.30 10.41
CA GLY A 79 20.49 -4.87 9.33
C GLY A 79 19.74 -4.52 8.05
N SER A 80 20.48 -4.06 7.04
CA SER A 80 19.92 -3.79 5.71
C SER A 80 19.32 -5.03 5.03
N SER A 81 19.75 -6.23 5.41
CA SER A 81 19.18 -7.50 4.95
C SER A 81 17.75 -7.73 5.44
N ASP A 82 17.41 -7.29 6.64
CA ASP A 82 16.13 -7.62 7.29
C ASP A 82 14.94 -6.84 6.68
N ILE A 83 15.24 -5.75 5.97
CA ILE A 83 14.26 -4.93 5.27
C ILE A 83 14.05 -5.32 3.81
N VAL A 84 14.89 -6.19 3.23
CA VAL A 84 14.84 -6.53 1.81
C VAL A 84 13.48 -7.13 1.44
N LEU A 85 13.00 -8.08 2.24
CA LEU A 85 11.73 -8.76 1.99
C LEU A 85 10.52 -7.80 2.05
N PRO A 86 10.30 -7.01 3.13
CA PRO A 86 9.18 -6.07 3.16
C PRO A 86 9.32 -4.95 2.12
N ALA A 87 10.54 -4.48 1.83
CA ALA A 87 10.76 -3.51 0.75
C ALA A 87 10.44 -4.09 -0.63
N ALA A 88 10.82 -5.33 -0.91
CA ALA A 88 10.49 -6.01 -2.15
C ALA A 88 8.98 -6.20 -2.31
N ALA A 89 8.27 -6.59 -1.25
CA ALA A 89 6.81 -6.71 -1.27
C ALA A 89 6.13 -5.37 -1.60
N LEU A 90 6.60 -4.26 -1.02
CA LEU A 90 6.12 -2.91 -1.35
C LEU A 90 6.38 -2.52 -2.81
N VAL A 91 7.57 -2.84 -3.34
CA VAL A 91 7.91 -2.58 -4.75
C VAL A 91 7.05 -3.42 -5.68
N CYS A 92 6.83 -4.70 -5.38
CA CYS A 92 5.92 -5.57 -6.14
C CYS A 92 4.49 -5.02 -6.14
N PHE A 93 3.99 -4.54 -5.01
CA PHE A 93 2.70 -3.86 -4.92
C PHE A 93 2.66 -2.60 -5.78
N ALA A 94 3.70 -1.77 -5.73
CA ALA A 94 3.79 -0.56 -6.53
C ALA A 94 3.74 -0.88 -8.04
N LEU A 95 4.50 -1.88 -8.48
CA LEU A 95 4.50 -2.32 -9.88
C LEU A 95 3.13 -2.86 -10.29
N ALA A 96 2.49 -3.68 -9.45
CA ALA A 96 1.15 -4.21 -9.73
C ALA A 96 0.12 -3.07 -9.84
N ALA A 97 0.12 -2.12 -8.90
CA ALA A 97 -0.78 -0.96 -8.94
C ALA A 97 -0.55 -0.11 -10.20
N LEU A 98 0.71 0.12 -10.58
CA LEU A 98 1.05 0.88 -11.77
C LEU A 98 0.64 0.17 -13.06
N VAL A 99 0.84 -1.15 -13.16
CA VAL A 99 0.40 -1.96 -14.29
C VAL A 99 -1.11 -1.87 -14.46
N VAL A 100 -1.87 -2.03 -13.37
CA VAL A 100 -3.34 -1.89 -13.40
C VAL A 100 -3.73 -0.49 -13.85
N ALA A 101 -3.11 0.56 -13.30
CA ALA A 101 -3.39 1.95 -13.69
C ALA A 101 -3.14 2.20 -15.19
N ILE A 102 -2.02 1.69 -15.72
CA ILE A 102 -1.68 1.80 -17.14
C ILE A 102 -2.71 1.06 -18.00
N LEU A 103 -3.11 -0.15 -17.62
CA LEU A 103 -4.11 -0.92 -18.37
C LEU A 103 -5.47 -0.24 -18.41
N LEU A 104 -5.91 0.34 -17.28
CA LEU A 104 -7.16 1.09 -17.20
C LEU A 104 -7.13 2.34 -18.07
N ASN A 105 -6.05 3.12 -18.00
CA ASN A 105 -5.89 4.32 -18.81
C ASN A 105 -5.83 4.00 -20.32
N ARG A 106 -5.15 2.90 -20.69
CA ARG A 106 -5.13 2.41 -22.08
C ARG A 106 -6.52 2.01 -22.57
N ARG A 107 -7.33 1.33 -21.73
CA ARG A 107 -8.70 0.94 -22.07
C ARG A 107 -9.61 2.16 -22.24
N ALA A 108 -9.53 3.12 -21.32
CA ALA A 108 -10.30 4.36 -21.40
C ALA A 108 -10.00 5.14 -22.68
N ARG A 109 -8.73 5.27 -23.07
CA ARG A 109 -8.33 5.95 -24.31
C ARG A 109 -8.84 5.26 -25.58
N ARG A 110 -8.88 3.91 -25.59
CA ARG A 110 -9.39 3.15 -26.75
C ARG A 110 -10.89 3.24 -26.93
N ALA A 111 -11.65 3.54 -25.87
CA ALA A 111 -13.11 3.68 -25.94
C ALA A 111 -13.58 5.04 -26.50
N HIS A 112 -12.66 6.00 -26.66
CA HIS A 112 -12.94 7.36 -27.17
C HIS A 112 -12.43 7.60 -28.60
N CYS A 113 -11.91 6.57 -29.28
CA CYS A 113 -11.62 6.57 -30.72
C CYS A 113 -12.64 5.69 -31.43
#